data_AF-A0AAT9SVG1-F1
#
_entry.id   AF-A0AAT9SVG1-F1
#
_cell.length_a   1.000
_cell.length_b   1.000
_cell.length_c   1.000
_cell.angle_alpha   90.00
_cell.angle_beta   90.00
_cell.angle_gamma   90.00
#
_symmetry.space_group_name_H-M   'P 1'
#
loop_
_entity.id
_entity.type
_entity.pdbx_description
1 polymer ?
#
loop_
_entity_poly.entity_id
_entity_poly.type
_entity_poly.pdbx_seq_one_letter_code
_entity_poly.pdbx_strand_id
1 'polypeptide(L)'
;MKIPNLRATFKSLPSEGTAVAWQQIANPPERIEQPGVTAVAGKARANRMLANLGKLQGELQAAFDAQVGEIAPRDRSRFIIAQMAIANYLQGENLPARLCREIAELAYALDDLDNGLTPPLLKEATVRETGGNKTDVGEIWRARAYIAVAAGALIAAGFGKGTTYKRIAKQISSVAHHLTDGTNIPRVIERWVAVFAEGRCPNEPAQVCFQTGQNLIARFRSERPDSNEIEVADRILKLASDLAGGSAYPTGYEESGDR
;
A
#
# COMPACT_ATOMS: atom_id res chain seq x y z
N MET A 1 -13.40 27.16 -20.89
CA MET A 1 -13.61 26.42 -19.63
C MET A 1 -12.23 26.19 -19.01
N LYS A 2 -11.88 26.87 -17.90
CA LYS A 2 -10.57 26.67 -17.24
C LYS A 2 -10.64 25.36 -16.46
N ILE A 3 -9.81 24.38 -16.84
CA ILE A 3 -9.67 23.13 -16.09
C ILE A 3 -9.01 23.49 -14.74
N PRO A 4 -9.65 23.23 -13.58
CA PRO A 4 -8.98 23.44 -12.31
C PRO A 4 -7.77 22.51 -12.23
N ASN A 5 -6.59 23.09 -11.98
CA ASN A 5 -5.35 22.36 -11.80
C ASN A 5 -5.46 21.56 -10.49
N LEU A 6 -5.95 20.32 -10.57
CA LEU A 6 -5.85 19.31 -9.50
C LEU A 6 -4.39 18.83 -9.41
N ARG A 7 -3.45 19.73 -9.11
CA ARG A 7 -2.14 19.34 -8.63
C ARG A 7 -2.19 19.35 -7.10
N ALA A 8 -1.69 18.29 -6.48
CA ALA A 8 -1.29 18.38 -5.08
C ALA A 8 -0.32 19.56 -4.96
N THR A 9 -0.67 20.56 -4.17
CA THR A 9 0.16 21.75 -3.99
C THR A 9 1.22 21.40 -2.96
N PHE A 10 2.41 21.05 -3.44
CA PHE A 10 3.56 20.82 -2.56
C PHE A 10 4.21 22.15 -2.24
N LYS A 11 4.28 22.52 -0.96
CA LYS A 11 5.00 23.70 -0.50
C LYS A 11 6.34 23.24 0.07
N SER A 12 7.44 23.73 -0.48
CA SER A 12 8.75 23.54 0.13
C SER A 12 8.79 24.34 1.43
N LEU A 13 9.01 23.68 2.55
CA LEU A 13 9.35 24.37 3.80
C LEU A 13 10.86 24.61 3.81
N PRO A 14 11.33 25.82 4.21
CA PRO A 14 12.75 26.01 4.47
C PRO A 14 13.14 25.10 5.64
N SER A 15 13.91 24.05 5.35
CA SER A 15 14.59 23.25 6.36
C SER A 15 16.01 23.76 6.51
N GLU A 16 16.47 23.94 7.75
CA GLU A 16 17.88 24.17 8.05
C GLU A 16 18.65 22.86 7.83
N GLY A 17 18.86 22.49 6.57
CA GLY A 17 19.54 21.25 6.17
C GLY A 17 19.28 20.86 4.72
N THR A 18 20.17 20.07 4.12
CA THR A 18 20.19 19.72 2.68
C THR A 18 19.01 18.88 2.18
N ALA A 19 18.03 18.55 3.01
CA ALA A 19 16.87 17.76 2.63
C ALA A 19 15.61 18.65 2.56
N VAL A 20 15.11 18.88 1.34
CA VAL A 20 13.81 19.53 1.11
C VAL A 20 12.71 18.59 1.59
N ALA A 21 12.05 18.94 2.69
CA ALA A 21 10.89 18.22 3.19
C ALA A 21 9.66 18.64 2.37
N TRP A 22 9.08 17.69 1.64
CA TRP A 22 7.83 17.89 0.92
C TRP A 22 6.67 17.50 1.83
N GLN A 23 5.83 18.45 2.19
CA GLN A 23 4.60 18.19 2.94
C GLN A 23 3.40 18.31 2.00
N GLN A 24 2.62 17.24 1.88
CA GLN A 24 1.33 17.27 1.20
C GLN A 24 0.35 18.05 2.08
N ILE A 25 -0.11 19.19 1.60
CA ILE A 25 -1.17 19.95 2.26
C ILE A 25 -2.49 19.27 1.89
N ALA A 26 -3.34 18.98 2.89
CA ALA A 26 -4.70 18.51 2.64
C ALA A 26 -5.43 19.58 1.83
N ASN A 27 -5.73 19.30 0.56
CA ASN A 27 -6.72 20.08 -0.17
C ASN A 27 -8.06 19.79 0.52
N PRO A 28 -8.70 20.74 1.22
CA PRO A 28 -10.10 20.54 1.58
C PRO A 28 -10.84 20.24 0.27
N PRO A 29 -11.81 19.31 0.25
CA PRO A 29 -12.60 19.10 -0.94
C PRO A 29 -13.24 20.44 -1.28
N GLU A 30 -12.75 21.11 -2.32
CA GLU A 30 -13.47 22.23 -2.90
C GLU A 30 -14.85 21.66 -3.21
N ARG A 31 -15.87 22.16 -2.51
CA ARG A 31 -17.23 22.01 -2.98
C ARG A 31 -17.23 22.71 -4.32
N ILE A 32 -17.07 21.94 -5.39
CA ILE A 32 -17.29 22.41 -6.73
C ILE A 32 -18.80 22.65 -6.80
N GLU A 33 -19.25 23.81 -6.31
CA GLU A 33 -20.53 24.35 -6.71
C GLU A 33 -20.39 24.57 -8.22
N GLN A 34 -20.88 23.62 -9.00
CA GLN A 34 -21.01 23.77 -10.44
C GLN A 34 -22.32 24.52 -10.68
N PRO A 35 -22.29 25.86 -10.85
CA PRO A 35 -23.49 26.60 -11.20
C PRO A 35 -24.06 26.02 -12.49
N GLY A 36 -25.34 25.60 -12.45
CA GLY A 36 -26.06 25.06 -13.61
C GLY A 36 -26.20 23.54 -13.67
N VAL A 37 -25.68 22.76 -12.71
CA VAL A 37 -26.05 21.34 -12.61
C VAL A 37 -27.43 21.23 -11.97
N THR A 38 -28.46 21.08 -12.81
CA THR A 38 -29.81 20.80 -12.34
C THR A 38 -29.81 19.50 -11.52
N ALA A 39 -30.70 19.38 -10.53
CA ALA A 39 -30.84 18.15 -9.73
C ALA A 39 -30.98 16.88 -10.59
N VAL A 40 -31.52 17.02 -11.81
CA VAL A 40 -31.65 15.95 -12.82
C VAL A 40 -30.29 15.52 -13.39
N ALA A 41 -29.39 16.47 -13.74
CA ALA A 41 -28.04 16.16 -14.18
C ALA A 41 -27.21 15.48 -13.08
N GLY A 42 -27.43 15.88 -11.82
CA GLY A 42 -26.86 15.19 -10.65
C GLY A 42 -27.35 13.75 -10.52
N LYS A 43 -28.66 13.51 -10.65
CA LYS A 43 -29.25 12.16 -10.58
C LYS A 43 -28.77 11.24 -11.71
N ALA A 44 -28.72 11.74 -12.94
CA ALA A 44 -28.23 10.96 -14.09
C ALA A 44 -26.74 10.61 -13.94
N ARG A 45 -25.92 11.53 -13.42
CA ARG A 45 -24.52 11.24 -13.11
C ARG A 45 -24.38 10.21 -11.98
N ALA A 46 -25.13 10.36 -10.89
CA ALA A 46 -25.10 9.43 -9.77
C ALA A 46 -25.51 8.01 -10.20
N ASN A 47 -26.58 7.88 -10.99
CA ASN A 47 -27.03 6.59 -11.52
C ASN A 47 -25.96 5.94 -12.41
N ARG A 48 -25.29 6.73 -13.27
CA ARG A 48 -24.19 6.24 -14.11
C ARG A 48 -23.00 5.77 -13.29
N MET A 49 -22.59 6.56 -12.30
CA MET A 49 -21.49 6.23 -11.40
C MET A 49 -21.79 4.94 -10.61
N LEU A 50 -23.02 4.79 -10.10
CA LEU A 50 -23.46 3.57 -9.43
C LEU A 50 -23.44 2.36 -10.36
N ALA A 51 -23.92 2.51 -11.61
CA ALA A 51 -23.88 1.45 -12.60
C ALA A 51 -22.44 1.04 -12.96
N ASN A 52 -21.56 2.03 -13.19
CA ASN A 52 -20.15 1.81 -13.48
C ASN A 52 -19.41 1.16 -12.30
N LEU A 53 -19.73 1.56 -11.06
CA LEU A 53 -19.17 0.96 -9.86
C LEU A 53 -19.63 -0.50 -9.70
N GLY A 54 -20.92 -0.78 -9.93
CA GLY A 54 -21.44 -2.15 -9.92
C GLY A 54 -20.78 -3.03 -10.98
N LYS A 55 -20.54 -2.47 -12.18
CA LYS A 55 -19.77 -3.14 -13.23
C LYS A 55 -18.33 -3.43 -12.80
N LEU A 56 -17.61 -2.42 -12.27
CA LEU A 56 -16.24 -2.59 -11.77
C LEU A 56 -16.19 -3.68 -10.69
N GLN A 57 -17.13 -3.67 -9.74
CA GLN A 57 -17.20 -4.67 -8.69
C GLN A 57 -17.38 -6.08 -9.28
N GLY A 58 -18.27 -6.25 -10.26
CA GLY A 58 -18.45 -7.53 -10.95
C GLY A 58 -17.20 -8.00 -11.70
N GLU A 59 -16.51 -7.08 -12.40
CA GLU A 59 -15.26 -7.40 -13.12
C GLU A 59 -14.11 -7.78 -12.18
N LEU A 60 -13.95 -7.04 -11.07
CA LEU A 60 -12.96 -7.37 -10.05
C LEU A 60 -13.28 -8.70 -9.38
N GLN A 61 -14.56 -8.93 -9.05
CA GLN A 61 -14.99 -10.20 -8.49
C GLN A 61 -14.68 -11.35 -9.44
N ALA A 62 -15.04 -11.22 -10.73
CA ALA A 62 -14.72 -12.24 -11.73
C ALA A 62 -13.21 -12.50 -11.85
N ALA A 63 -12.38 -11.44 -11.82
CA ALA A 63 -10.93 -11.57 -11.91
C ALA A 63 -10.33 -12.38 -10.74
N PHE A 64 -10.90 -12.28 -9.54
CA PHE A 64 -10.35 -12.93 -8.35
C PHE A 64 -11.07 -14.23 -7.95
N ASP A 65 -12.37 -14.34 -8.20
CA ASP A 65 -13.21 -15.49 -7.82
C ASP A 65 -13.28 -16.58 -8.91
N ALA A 66 -12.76 -16.34 -10.12
CA ALA A 66 -12.69 -17.35 -11.17
C ALA A 66 -12.10 -18.66 -10.60
N GLN A 67 -12.94 -19.71 -10.59
CA GLN A 67 -12.60 -20.99 -9.97
C GLN A 67 -11.30 -21.52 -10.55
N VAL A 68 -10.45 -21.98 -9.64
CA VAL A 68 -9.15 -22.60 -9.91
C VAL A 68 -9.37 -23.79 -10.86
N GLY A 69 -9.15 -23.59 -12.16
CA GLY A 69 -9.42 -24.61 -13.17
C GLY A 69 -9.42 -24.10 -14.62
N GLU A 70 -9.94 -22.90 -14.88
CA GLU A 70 -9.98 -22.32 -16.25
C GLU A 70 -8.88 -21.27 -16.50
N ILE A 71 -8.32 -20.71 -15.43
CA ILE A 71 -7.18 -19.81 -15.44
C ILE A 71 -6.21 -20.42 -14.42
N ALA A 72 -4.96 -20.64 -14.80
CA ALA A 72 -3.94 -21.22 -13.93
C ALA A 72 -3.99 -20.58 -12.52
N PRO A 73 -3.83 -21.37 -11.44
CA PRO A 73 -4.11 -20.91 -10.08
C PRO A 73 -3.25 -19.70 -9.72
N ARG A 74 -3.90 -18.61 -9.27
CA ARG A 74 -3.25 -17.44 -8.63
C ARG A 74 -2.21 -16.69 -9.48
N ASP A 75 -2.36 -16.69 -10.80
CA ASP A 75 -1.39 -16.08 -11.72
C ASP A 75 -1.48 -14.54 -11.83
N ARG A 76 -0.39 -13.91 -12.31
CA ARG A 76 -0.28 -12.47 -12.62
C ARG A 76 -1.40 -11.96 -13.51
N SER A 77 -1.94 -12.82 -14.38
CA SER A 77 -3.05 -12.52 -15.29
C SER A 77 -4.31 -11.97 -14.60
N ARG A 78 -4.62 -12.41 -13.38
CA ARG A 78 -5.77 -11.87 -12.62
C ARG A 78 -5.58 -10.39 -12.28
N PHE A 79 -4.34 -9.99 -11.96
CA PHE A 79 -4.00 -8.60 -11.68
C PHE A 79 -4.01 -7.76 -12.95
N ILE A 80 -3.59 -8.31 -14.09
CA ILE A 80 -3.71 -7.66 -15.40
C ILE A 80 -5.18 -7.32 -15.69
N ILE A 81 -6.07 -8.32 -15.59
CA ILE A 81 -7.52 -8.13 -15.79
C ILE A 81 -8.09 -7.09 -14.82
N ALA A 82 -7.74 -7.17 -13.54
CA ALA A 82 -8.21 -6.22 -12.54
C ALA A 82 -7.75 -4.77 -12.81
N GLN A 83 -6.49 -4.58 -13.22
CA GLN A 83 -5.98 -3.25 -13.58
C GLN A 83 -6.67 -2.68 -14.82
N MET A 84 -6.96 -3.52 -15.82
CA MET A 84 -7.72 -3.10 -17.00
C MET A 84 -9.17 -2.71 -16.66
N ALA A 85 -9.84 -3.48 -15.78
CA ALA A 85 -11.17 -3.11 -15.27
C ALA A 85 -11.17 -1.75 -14.56
N ILE A 86 -10.14 -1.49 -13.73
CA ILE A 86 -9.96 -0.19 -13.08
C ILE A 86 -9.75 0.92 -14.13
N ALA A 87 -8.85 0.74 -15.10
CA ALA A 87 -8.60 1.75 -16.14
C ALA A 87 -9.89 2.10 -16.92
N ASN A 88 -10.69 1.08 -17.28
CA ASN A 88 -11.96 1.26 -17.96
C ASN A 88 -12.99 2.02 -17.11
N TYR A 89 -13.08 1.71 -15.81
CA TYR A 89 -13.93 2.44 -14.88
C TYR A 89 -13.54 3.92 -14.80
N LEU A 90 -12.24 4.22 -14.61
CA LEU A 90 -11.75 5.59 -14.51
C LEU A 90 -12.01 6.39 -15.80
N GLN A 91 -11.90 5.74 -16.97
CA GLN A 91 -12.27 6.33 -18.25
C GLN A 91 -13.78 6.60 -18.34
N GLY A 92 -14.63 5.66 -17.90
CA GLY A 92 -16.09 5.82 -17.86
C GLY A 92 -16.55 6.98 -16.96
N GLU A 93 -15.79 7.27 -15.90
CA GLU A 93 -16.00 8.40 -15.00
C GLU A 93 -15.37 9.73 -15.48
N ASN A 94 -14.80 9.74 -16.70
CA ASN A 94 -14.13 10.91 -17.30
C ASN A 94 -12.98 11.46 -16.43
N LEU A 95 -12.24 10.58 -15.76
CA LEU A 95 -11.02 10.98 -15.06
C LEU A 95 -9.90 11.33 -16.06
N PRO A 96 -8.83 12.02 -15.61
CA PRO A 96 -7.75 12.43 -16.51
C PRO A 96 -7.19 11.24 -17.31
N ALA A 97 -7.20 11.36 -18.64
CA ALA A 97 -6.78 10.28 -19.54
C ALA A 97 -5.36 9.75 -19.26
N ARG A 98 -4.47 10.62 -18.73
CA ARG A 98 -3.14 10.23 -18.28
C ARG A 98 -3.18 9.12 -17.22
N LEU A 99 -4.06 9.24 -16.22
CA LEU A 99 -4.19 8.27 -15.12
C LEU A 99 -4.69 6.92 -15.65
N CYS A 100 -5.73 6.94 -16.49
CA CYS A 100 -6.27 5.74 -17.11
C CYS A 100 -5.19 5.01 -17.93
N ARG A 101 -4.38 5.77 -18.68
CA ARG A 101 -3.28 5.23 -19.46
C ARG A 101 -2.16 4.64 -18.60
N GLU A 102 -1.74 5.32 -17.52
CA GLU A 102 -0.68 4.79 -16.64
C GLU A 102 -1.08 3.46 -15.98
N ILE A 103 -2.36 3.30 -15.61
CA ILE A 103 -2.87 2.03 -15.06
C ILE A 103 -2.93 0.94 -16.13
N ALA A 104 -3.39 1.27 -17.33
CA ALA A 104 -3.40 0.31 -18.45
C ALA A 104 -1.98 -0.09 -18.87
N GLU A 105 -1.04 0.85 -18.89
CA GLU A 105 0.37 0.61 -19.21
C GLU A 105 1.02 -0.36 -18.21
N LEU A 106 0.68 -0.28 -16.92
CA LEU A 106 1.12 -1.26 -15.93
C LEU A 106 0.56 -2.66 -16.21
N ALA A 107 -0.70 -2.77 -16.62
CA ALA A 107 -1.31 -4.05 -16.96
C ALA A 107 -0.62 -4.70 -18.16
N TYR A 108 -0.36 -3.92 -19.21
CA TYR A 108 0.41 -4.37 -20.37
C TYR A 108 1.84 -4.74 -20.00
N ALA A 109 2.47 -3.99 -19.10
CA ALA A 109 3.83 -4.28 -18.67
C ALA A 109 3.95 -5.63 -17.94
N LEU A 110 2.92 -6.01 -17.18
CA LEU A 110 2.84 -7.32 -16.54
C LEU A 110 2.60 -8.44 -17.57
N ASP A 111 1.78 -8.19 -18.59
CA ASP A 111 1.54 -9.14 -19.69
C ASP A 111 2.83 -9.38 -20.52
N ASP A 112 3.55 -8.31 -20.85
CA ASP A 112 4.87 -8.39 -21.48
C ASP A 112 5.83 -9.26 -20.64
N LEU A 113 5.82 -9.09 -19.31
CA LEU A 113 6.64 -9.88 -18.39
C LEU A 113 6.26 -11.37 -18.37
N ASP A 114 4.98 -11.70 -18.48
CA ASP A 114 4.50 -13.09 -18.62
C ASP A 114 4.97 -13.71 -19.95
N ASN A 115 5.13 -12.89 -20.99
CA ASN A 115 5.67 -13.29 -22.30
C ASN A 115 7.21 -13.24 -22.40
N GLY A 116 7.91 -13.02 -21.27
CA GLY A 116 9.38 -12.99 -21.23
C GLY A 116 10.01 -11.68 -21.72
N LEU A 117 9.23 -10.62 -21.89
CA LEU A 117 9.69 -9.28 -22.24
C LEU A 117 9.78 -8.41 -20.98
N THR A 118 10.87 -7.68 -20.79
CA THR A 118 10.99 -6.73 -19.67
C THR A 118 10.77 -5.29 -20.17
N PRO A 119 9.55 -4.74 -20.03
CA PRO A 119 9.23 -3.40 -20.50
C PRO A 119 10.01 -2.35 -19.68
N PRO A 120 10.30 -1.15 -20.25
CA PRO A 120 11.04 -0.09 -19.56
C PRO A 120 10.48 0.28 -18.18
N LEU A 121 9.15 0.20 -18.00
CA LEU A 121 8.47 0.48 -16.73
C LEU A 121 8.89 -0.47 -15.60
N LEU A 122 9.24 -1.71 -15.93
CA LEU A 122 9.62 -2.76 -14.97
C LEU A 122 11.14 -2.98 -14.92
N LYS A 123 11.91 -2.26 -15.72
CA LYS A 123 13.36 -2.28 -15.59
C LYS A 123 13.73 -1.70 -14.24
N GLU A 124 14.62 -2.39 -13.54
CA GLU A 124 15.21 -1.85 -12.33
C GLU A 124 15.75 -0.46 -12.65
N ALA A 125 15.30 0.55 -11.89
CA ALA A 125 15.95 1.84 -11.93
C ALA A 125 17.42 1.56 -11.63
N THR A 126 18.33 1.95 -12.53
CA THR A 126 19.77 1.81 -12.32
C THR A 126 20.12 2.55 -11.04
N VAL A 127 20.15 1.82 -9.92
CA VAL A 127 20.53 2.35 -8.63
C VAL A 127 21.97 2.76 -8.82
N ARG A 128 22.24 4.08 -8.71
CA ARG A 128 23.59 4.62 -8.81
C ARG A 128 24.51 3.74 -7.97
N GLU A 129 25.61 3.30 -8.56
CA GLU A 129 26.65 2.38 -8.03
C GLU A 129 27.33 2.87 -6.73
N THR A 130 26.74 3.83 -6.02
CA THR A 130 27.18 4.30 -4.71
C THR A 130 26.83 3.27 -3.64
N GLY A 131 27.50 2.11 -3.64
CA GLY A 131 27.81 1.23 -2.50
C GLY A 131 26.74 0.96 -1.43
N GLY A 132 25.46 1.20 -1.72
CA GLY A 132 24.37 1.07 -0.77
C GLY A 132 23.94 -0.38 -0.66
N ASN A 133 23.64 -0.83 0.55
CA ASN A 133 22.97 -2.11 0.77
C ASN A 133 21.79 -2.23 -0.19
N LYS A 134 21.62 -3.41 -0.79
CA LYS A 134 20.42 -3.73 -1.57
C LYS A 134 19.21 -3.27 -0.78
N THR A 135 18.40 -2.40 -1.36
CA THR A 135 17.21 -1.90 -0.68
C THR A 135 16.34 -3.10 -0.37
N ASP A 136 15.96 -3.27 0.89
CA ASP A 136 15.10 -4.39 1.29
C ASP A 136 13.89 -4.49 0.34
N VAL A 137 13.48 -5.72 0.02
CA VAL A 137 12.33 -5.94 -0.87
C VAL A 137 11.07 -5.28 -0.30
N GLY A 138 10.16 -4.85 -1.18
CA GLY A 138 8.96 -4.12 -0.76
C GLY A 138 8.10 -4.86 0.26
N GLU A 139 8.11 -6.19 0.25
CA GLU A 139 7.42 -7.03 1.25
C GLU A 139 7.95 -6.83 2.67
N ILE A 140 9.27 -6.77 2.84
CA ILE A 140 9.91 -6.49 4.14
C ILE A 140 9.49 -5.10 4.63
N TRP A 141 9.50 -4.09 3.75
CA TRP A 141 9.05 -2.75 4.11
C TRP A 141 7.57 -2.71 4.51
N ARG A 142 6.70 -3.44 3.80
CA ARG A 142 5.28 -3.57 4.16
C ARG A 142 5.09 -4.28 5.51
N ALA A 143 5.83 -5.34 5.78
CA ALA A 143 5.80 -6.01 7.08
C ALA A 143 6.21 -5.04 8.22
N ARG A 144 7.29 -4.26 8.02
CA ARG A 144 7.71 -3.21 8.97
C ARG A 144 6.63 -2.14 9.18
N ALA A 145 5.92 -1.75 8.12
CA ALA A 145 4.79 -0.82 8.21
C ALA A 145 3.67 -1.38 9.10
N TYR A 146 3.24 -2.62 8.89
CA TYR A 146 2.22 -3.26 9.73
C TYR A 146 2.65 -3.43 11.18
N ILE A 147 3.93 -3.77 11.42
CA ILE A 147 4.50 -3.81 12.77
C ILE A 147 4.40 -2.42 13.44
N ALA A 148 4.74 -1.36 12.72
CA ALA A 148 4.64 0.00 13.24
C ALA A 148 3.17 0.41 13.51
N VAL A 149 2.24 0.00 12.65
CA VAL A 149 0.79 0.18 12.85
C VAL A 149 0.31 -0.53 14.12
N ALA A 150 0.67 -1.79 14.33
CA ALA A 150 0.32 -2.55 15.53
C ALA A 150 0.93 -1.96 16.80
N ALA A 151 2.17 -1.45 16.73
CA ALA A 151 2.79 -0.74 17.85
C ALA A 151 2.00 0.51 18.23
N GLY A 152 1.56 1.30 17.23
CA GLY A 152 0.68 2.45 17.45
C GLY A 152 -0.66 2.07 18.09
N ALA A 153 -1.26 0.94 17.66
CA ALA A 153 -2.48 0.40 18.25
C ALA A 153 -2.29 0.09 19.75
N LEU A 154 -1.28 -0.71 20.09
CA LEU A 154 -0.98 -1.11 21.49
C LEU A 154 -0.65 0.09 22.39
N ILE A 155 0.12 1.06 21.88
CA ILE A 155 0.45 2.26 22.65
C ILE A 155 -0.80 3.06 22.99
N ALA A 156 -1.69 3.25 22.01
CA ALA A 156 -2.94 3.97 22.26
C ALA A 156 -3.96 3.16 23.11
N ALA A 157 -3.81 1.84 23.18
CA ALA A 157 -4.50 0.99 24.16
C ALA A 157 -3.95 1.11 25.60
N GLY A 158 -2.98 2.01 25.84
CA GLY A 158 -2.41 2.29 27.15
C GLY A 158 -1.14 1.50 27.48
N PHE A 159 -0.61 0.69 26.56
CA PHE A 159 0.67 0.01 26.82
C PHE A 159 1.84 0.99 26.71
N GLY A 160 2.75 0.95 27.68
CA GLY A 160 4.00 1.71 27.61
C GLY A 160 4.87 1.28 26.42
N LYS A 161 5.50 2.24 25.74
CA LYS A 161 6.32 2.01 24.53
C LYS A 161 7.30 0.83 24.65
N GLY A 162 8.09 0.80 25.73
CA GLY A 162 9.07 -0.27 25.96
C GLY A 162 8.43 -1.66 26.12
N THR A 163 7.27 -1.74 26.78
CA THR A 163 6.50 -2.99 26.92
C THR A 163 5.93 -3.42 25.57
N THR A 164 5.40 -2.48 24.80
CA THR A 164 4.88 -2.72 23.44
C THR A 164 5.95 -3.31 22.52
N TYR A 165 7.11 -2.66 22.41
CA TYR A 165 8.16 -3.14 21.50
C TYR A 165 8.72 -4.50 21.91
N LYS A 166 8.86 -4.75 23.23
CA LYS A 166 9.24 -6.08 23.74
C LYS A 166 8.18 -7.13 23.43
N ARG A 167 6.89 -6.81 23.57
CA ARG A 167 5.78 -7.72 23.25
C ARG A 167 5.80 -8.10 21.77
N ILE A 168 5.88 -7.10 20.89
CA ILE A 168 5.96 -7.32 19.44
C ILE A 168 7.18 -8.17 19.10
N ALA A 169 8.35 -7.82 19.60
CA ALA A 169 9.60 -8.55 19.35
C ALA A 169 9.50 -10.04 19.69
N LYS A 170 8.77 -10.41 20.75
CA LYS A 170 8.54 -11.81 21.11
C LYS A 170 7.65 -12.54 20.08
N GLN A 171 6.66 -11.86 19.50
CA GLN A 171 5.72 -12.46 18.54
C GLN A 171 6.31 -12.60 17.14
N ILE A 172 7.22 -11.71 16.74
CA ILE A 172 7.84 -11.72 15.41
C ILE A 172 9.22 -12.41 15.38
N SER A 173 9.63 -13.05 16.47
CA SER A 173 10.98 -13.60 16.63
C SER A 173 11.34 -14.63 15.55
N SER A 174 10.36 -15.39 15.06
CA SER A 174 10.54 -16.37 13.98
C SER A 174 10.93 -15.73 12.65
N VAL A 175 10.45 -14.52 12.37
CA VAL A 175 10.73 -13.79 11.11
C VAL A 175 11.76 -12.69 11.29
N ALA A 176 12.24 -12.44 12.51
CA ALA A 176 13.09 -11.31 12.84
C ALA A 176 14.42 -11.28 12.07
N HIS A 177 14.98 -12.45 11.74
CA HIS A 177 16.23 -12.56 10.97
C HIS A 177 16.08 -12.07 9.52
N HIS A 178 14.87 -12.10 8.95
CA HIS A 178 14.58 -11.48 7.65
C HIS A 178 14.34 -9.98 7.75
N LEU A 179 14.12 -9.47 8.96
CA LEU A 179 13.80 -8.07 9.18
C LEU A 179 15.03 -7.26 9.61
N THR A 180 16.00 -7.88 10.30
CA THR A 180 17.23 -7.25 10.82
C THR A 180 18.36 -8.25 11.07
N ASP A 181 19.62 -7.87 10.84
CA ASP A 181 20.80 -8.63 11.29
C ASP A 181 21.20 -8.28 12.73
N GLY A 182 21.22 -9.27 13.63
CA GLY A 182 21.98 -9.26 14.90
C GLY A 182 21.63 -8.19 15.95
N THR A 183 20.64 -7.34 15.72
CA THR A 183 20.32 -6.18 16.57
C THR A 183 19.23 -6.45 17.62
N ASN A 184 19.20 -5.60 18.65
CA ASN A 184 18.13 -5.53 19.65
C ASN A 184 16.78 -5.20 18.97
N ILE A 185 15.98 -6.24 18.67
CA ILE A 185 14.71 -6.14 17.92
C ILE A 185 13.77 -5.06 18.47
N PRO A 186 13.51 -4.94 19.79
CA PRO A 186 12.72 -3.84 20.34
C PRO A 186 13.19 -2.45 19.90
N ARG A 187 14.51 -2.20 19.91
CA ARG A 187 15.09 -0.91 19.48
C ARG A 187 14.92 -0.69 17.97
N VAL A 188 14.92 -1.75 17.18
CA VAL A 188 14.69 -1.64 15.74
C VAL A 188 13.23 -1.35 15.43
N ILE A 189 12.29 -2.00 16.13
CA ILE A 189 10.86 -1.69 16.03
C ILE A 189 10.60 -0.22 16.38
N GLU A 190 11.20 0.28 17.47
CA GLU A 190 11.13 1.69 17.84
C GLU A 190 11.60 2.61 16.70
N ARG A 191 12.74 2.29 16.08
CA ARG A 191 13.26 3.04 14.93
C ARG A 191 12.30 3.01 13.74
N TRP A 192 11.70 1.86 13.40
CA TRP A 192 10.73 1.79 12.31
C TRP A 192 9.50 2.66 12.60
N VAL A 193 8.96 2.59 13.83
CA VAL A 193 7.84 3.44 14.24
C VAL A 193 8.19 4.91 14.04
N ALA A 194 9.38 5.35 14.44
CA ALA A 194 9.83 6.72 14.21
C ALA A 194 9.94 7.08 12.72
N VAL A 195 10.60 6.23 11.92
CA VAL A 195 10.77 6.43 10.46
C VAL A 195 9.41 6.60 9.75
N PHE A 196 8.44 5.74 10.07
CA PHE A 196 7.11 5.81 9.46
C PHE A 196 6.27 6.98 9.97
N ALA A 197 6.32 7.28 11.27
CA ALA A 197 5.61 8.41 11.86
C ALA A 197 6.10 9.75 11.32
N GLU A 198 7.40 9.85 11.03
CA GLU A 198 8.04 11.05 10.47
C GLU A 198 7.92 11.13 8.93
N GLY A 199 7.32 10.13 8.28
CA GLY A 199 7.19 10.11 6.81
C GLY A 199 8.51 9.94 6.07
N ARG A 200 9.53 9.38 6.73
CA ARG A 200 10.89 9.20 6.18
C ARG A 200 11.14 7.80 5.62
N CYS A 201 10.10 6.98 5.44
CA CYS A 201 10.28 5.66 4.84
C CYS A 201 10.70 5.81 3.36
N PRO A 202 11.82 5.21 2.94
CA PRO A 202 12.26 5.28 1.54
C PRO A 202 11.37 4.48 0.60
N ASN A 203 10.58 3.54 1.12
CA ASN A 203 9.61 2.77 0.35
C ASN A 203 8.22 3.43 0.45
N GLU A 204 7.87 4.21 -0.56
CA GLU A 204 6.60 4.94 -0.61
C GLU A 204 5.36 4.03 -0.46
N PRO A 205 5.25 2.87 -1.15
CA PRO A 205 4.14 1.96 -0.93
C PRO A 205 3.98 1.53 0.53
N ALA A 206 5.07 1.22 1.23
CA ALA A 206 5.03 0.87 2.65
C ALA A 206 4.62 2.05 3.53
N GLN A 207 5.04 3.29 3.19
CA GLN A 207 4.59 4.49 3.88
C GLN A 207 3.07 4.69 3.75
N VAL A 208 2.53 4.45 2.55
CA VAL A 208 1.08 4.49 2.30
C VAL A 208 0.36 3.37 3.08
N CYS A 209 0.93 2.16 3.14
CA CYS A 209 0.39 1.08 3.97
C CYS A 209 0.31 1.48 5.44
N PHE A 210 1.36 2.11 5.98
CA PHE A 210 1.38 2.61 7.36
C PHE A 210 0.27 3.63 7.61
N GLN A 211 0.15 4.65 6.76
CA GLN A 211 -0.87 5.69 6.88
C GLN A 211 -2.29 5.12 6.78
N THR A 212 -2.52 4.22 5.83
CA THR A 212 -3.80 3.52 5.66
C THR A 212 -4.16 2.71 6.90
N GLY A 213 -3.20 1.97 7.47
CA GLY A 213 -3.39 1.23 8.72
C GLY A 213 -3.73 2.12 9.91
N GLN A 214 -3.04 3.26 10.07
CA GLN A 214 -3.35 4.25 11.12
C GLN A 214 -4.78 4.80 10.98
N ASN A 215 -5.19 5.16 9.75
CA ASN A 215 -6.54 5.66 9.49
C ASN A 215 -7.62 4.61 9.77
N LEU A 216 -7.36 3.34 9.41
CA LEU A 216 -8.27 2.23 9.69
C LEU A 216 -8.45 2.00 11.20
N ILE A 217 -7.37 2.05 11.99
CA ILE A 217 -7.45 1.95 13.45
C ILE A 217 -8.24 3.13 14.02
N ALA A 218 -7.94 4.36 13.60
CA ALA A 218 -8.63 5.54 14.07
C ALA A 218 -10.14 5.46 13.78
N ARG A 219 -10.51 5.01 12.57
CA ARG A 219 -11.91 4.79 12.20
C ARG A 219 -12.55 3.68 13.04
N PHE A 220 -11.88 2.54 13.20
CA PHE A 220 -12.40 1.43 14.00
C PHE A 220 -12.66 1.84 15.46
N ARG A 221 -11.76 2.63 16.05
CA ARG A 221 -11.97 3.22 17.39
C ARG A 221 -13.20 4.11 17.45
N SER A 222 -13.42 4.95 16.44
CA SER A 222 -14.58 5.84 16.40
C SER A 222 -15.90 5.08 16.24
N GLU A 223 -15.90 3.97 15.50
CA GLU A 223 -17.10 3.16 15.26
C GLU A 223 -17.38 2.16 16.40
N ARG A 224 -16.35 1.75 17.15
CA ARG A 224 -16.44 0.73 18.22
C ARG A 224 -15.57 1.12 19.42
N PRO A 225 -16.03 2.07 20.26
CA PRO A 225 -15.25 2.53 21.42
C PRO A 225 -14.99 1.41 22.44
N ASP A 226 -15.86 0.40 22.52
CA ASP A 226 -15.70 -0.75 23.43
C ASP A 226 -14.85 -1.89 22.86
N SER A 227 -14.21 -1.67 21.70
CA SER A 227 -13.44 -2.72 21.04
C SER A 227 -12.13 -3.05 21.76
N ASN A 228 -11.77 -4.33 21.77
CA ASN A 228 -10.53 -4.80 22.37
C ASN A 228 -9.34 -4.46 21.45
N GLU A 229 -8.71 -3.31 21.69
CA GLU A 229 -7.58 -2.83 20.88
C GLU A 229 -6.39 -3.79 20.85
N ILE A 230 -6.22 -4.61 21.90
CA ILE A 230 -5.17 -5.63 21.97
C ILE A 230 -5.41 -6.70 20.89
N GLU A 231 -6.66 -7.13 20.73
CA GLU A 231 -7.03 -8.13 19.72
C GLU A 231 -6.80 -7.60 18.31
N VAL A 232 -7.15 -6.32 18.06
CA VAL A 232 -6.88 -5.67 16.77
C VAL A 232 -5.39 -5.65 16.47
N ALA A 233 -4.58 -5.24 17.46
CA ALA A 233 -3.13 -5.22 17.31
C ALA A 233 -2.55 -6.62 17.06
N ASP A 234 -2.98 -7.63 17.80
CA ASP A 234 -2.51 -9.02 17.62
C ASP A 234 -2.89 -9.56 16.22
N ARG A 235 -4.07 -9.21 15.67
CA ARG A 235 -4.44 -9.56 14.28
C ARG A 235 -3.56 -8.86 13.24
N ILE A 236 -3.23 -7.58 13.44
CA ILE A 236 -2.32 -6.84 12.56
C ILE A 236 -0.91 -7.43 12.61
N LEU A 237 -0.44 -7.83 13.80
CA LEU A 237 0.86 -8.49 13.96
C LEU A 237 0.90 -9.83 13.25
N LYS A 238 -0.18 -10.63 13.32
CA LYS A 238 -0.29 -11.86 12.54
C LYS A 238 -0.15 -11.61 11.04
N LEU A 239 -0.87 -10.63 10.50
CA LEU A 239 -0.75 -10.25 9.08
C LEU A 239 0.69 -9.84 8.71
N ALA A 240 1.36 -9.07 9.59
CA ALA A 240 2.74 -8.67 9.36
C ALA A 240 3.70 -9.87 9.32
N SER A 241 3.53 -10.83 10.23
CA SER A 241 4.30 -12.07 10.26
C SER A 241 4.06 -12.93 9.03
N ASP A 242 2.80 -13.07 8.59
CA ASP A 242 2.45 -13.85 7.40
C ASP A 242 3.10 -13.25 6.13
N LEU A 243 3.11 -11.92 6.00
CA LEU A 243 3.79 -11.22 4.90
C LEU A 243 5.32 -11.40 4.94
N ALA A 244 5.92 -11.29 6.12
CA ALA A 244 7.36 -11.49 6.27
C ALA A 244 7.78 -12.95 5.99
N GLY A 245 6.97 -13.91 6.42
CA GLY A 245 7.21 -15.34 6.19
C GLY A 245 7.05 -15.74 4.72
N GLY A 246 6.13 -15.12 3.98
CA GLY A 246 6.01 -15.34 2.53
C GLY A 246 7.23 -14.85 1.74
N SER A 247 7.82 -13.72 2.14
CA SER A 247 9.01 -13.14 1.51
C SER A 247 10.30 -13.95 1.77
N ALA A 248 10.36 -14.69 2.87
CA ALA A 248 11.52 -15.47 3.29
C ALA A 248 11.86 -16.63 2.35
N TYR A 249 10.87 -17.08 1.57
CA TYR A 249 10.98 -18.18 0.64
C TYR A 249 10.65 -17.70 -0.78
N PRO A 250 11.55 -16.95 -1.44
CA PRO A 250 11.42 -16.75 -2.87
C PRO A 250 11.73 -18.10 -3.51
N THR A 251 10.67 -18.79 -3.92
CA THR A 251 10.62 -19.93 -4.84
C THR A 251 11.86 -20.04 -5.72
N GLY A 252 12.66 -21.10 -5.55
CA GLY A 252 13.68 -21.48 -6.55
C GLY A 252 14.91 -22.24 -6.04
N TYR A 253 15.28 -22.09 -4.77
CA TYR A 253 16.25 -23.00 -4.16
C TYR A 253 15.48 -24.10 -3.43
N GLU A 254 15.00 -25.08 -4.19
CA GLU A 254 14.95 -26.43 -3.63
C GLU A 254 16.36 -26.69 -3.10
N GLU A 255 16.50 -26.96 -1.81
CA GLU A 255 17.72 -27.57 -1.30
C GLU A 255 17.93 -28.83 -2.14
N SER A 256 18.81 -28.74 -3.14
CA SER A 256 19.36 -29.89 -3.84
C SER A 256 20.17 -30.65 -2.81
N GLY A 257 19.44 -31.44 -2.00
CA GLY A 257 19.96 -32.34 -1.01
C GLY A 257 20.60 -33.54 -1.70
N ASP A 258 21.72 -33.29 -2.37
CA ASP A 258 22.74 -34.30 -2.55
C ASP A 258 23.60 -34.30 -1.28
N ARG A 259 23.24 -35.19 -0.35
CA ARG A 259 24.12 -35.72 0.68
C ARG A 259 24.10 -37.24 0.63
#